data_AF-A0A6F8ZIK4-F1
#
_entry.id   AF-A0A6F8ZIK4-F1
#
_cell.length_a   1.000
_cell.length_b   1.000
_cell.length_c   1.000
_cell.angle_alpha   90.00
_cell.angle_beta   90.00
_cell.angle_gamma   90.00
#
_symmetry.space_group_name_H-M   'P 1'
#
loop_
_entity.id
_entity.type
_entity.pdbx_description
1 polymer ?
#
loop_
_entity_poly.entity_id
_entity_poly.type
_entity_poly.pdbx_seq_one_letter_code
_entity_poly.pdbx_strand_id
1 'polypeptide(L)'
;MGIWLLLYRLLDGGYFLWRGIHKWYTPPQVWLVPRVNAALPTTPLAPIIRQFIYPHLQVFSLTLGTVEAVAGAMMLANVGRRIAGWVLFTLNVIFLLTLGFKEPHDLGLNLFMALTNLMFARIDPARVQYRARPASFAPGRAARLQRREGRL
;
A
#
# COMPACT_ATOMS: atom_id res chain seq x y z
N MET A 1 8.76 1.38 16.17
CA MET A 1 8.52 1.61 14.72
C MET A 1 9.64 2.50 14.21
N GLY A 2 10.43 2.06 13.21
CA GLY A 2 11.49 2.91 12.66
C GLY A 2 10.89 4.17 12.03
N ILE A 3 11.59 5.31 12.11
CA ILE A 3 11.12 6.61 11.60
C ILE A 3 10.65 6.51 10.13
N TRP A 4 11.32 5.70 9.32
CA TRP A 4 10.98 5.44 7.93
C TRP A 4 9.59 4.82 7.75
N LEU A 5 9.23 3.81 8.55
CA LEU A 5 7.90 3.17 8.46
C LEU A 5 6.78 4.13 8.89
N LEU A 6 7.06 5.01 9.84
CA LEU A 6 6.12 6.06 10.23
C LEU A 6 5.92 7.05 9.08
N LEU A 7 7.00 7.53 8.47
CA LEU A 7 6.95 8.43 7.32
C LEU A 7 6.19 7.80 6.14
N TYR A 8 6.50 6.56 5.78
CA TYR A 8 5.77 5.86 4.71
C TYR A 8 4.28 5.75 5.00
N ARG A 9 3.89 5.43 6.24
CA ARG A 9 2.48 5.37 6.64
C ARG A 9 1.79 6.72 6.51
N LEU A 10 2.47 7.79 6.92
CA LEU A 10 1.92 9.15 6.85
C LEU A 10 1.77 9.61 5.40
N LEU A 11 2.76 9.34 4.55
CA LEU A 11 2.70 9.67 3.13
C LEU A 11 1.61 8.87 2.41
N ASP A 12 1.55 7.56 2.63
CA ASP A 12 0.57 6.68 1.98
C ASP A 12 -0.85 6.99 2.48
N GLY A 13 -1.05 7.04 3.80
CA GLY A 13 -2.35 7.39 4.39
C GLY A 13 -2.81 8.81 4.04
N GLY A 14 -1.89 9.78 4.02
CA GLY A 14 -2.16 11.17 3.64
C GLY A 14 -2.52 11.29 2.16
N TYR A 15 -1.81 10.58 1.29
CA TYR A 15 -2.11 10.53 -0.13
C TYR A 15 -3.50 9.92 -0.39
N PHE A 16 -3.85 8.81 0.26
CA PHE A 16 -5.18 8.20 0.15
C PHE A 16 -6.28 9.10 0.69
N LEU A 17 -6.05 9.76 1.83
CA LEU A 17 -6.99 10.72 2.39
C LEU A 17 -7.25 11.88 1.43
N TRP A 18 -6.18 12.52 0.95
CA TRP A 18 -6.29 13.60 -0.02
C TRP A 18 -6.96 13.15 -1.32
N ARG A 19 -6.57 11.99 -1.86
CA ARG A 19 -7.13 11.42 -3.10
C ARG A 19 -8.62 11.11 -2.95
N GLY A 20 -9.03 10.58 -1.80
CA GLY A 20 -10.42 10.32 -1.47
C GLY A 20 -11.27 11.59 -1.42
N ILE A 21 -10.78 12.61 -0.71
CA ILE A 21 -11.41 13.93 -0.63
C ILE A 21 -11.47 14.59 -2.01
N HIS A 22 -10.39 14.54 -2.78
CA HIS A 22 -10.33 15.11 -4.13
C HIS A 22 -11.40 14.49 -5.05
N LYS A 23 -11.72 13.21 -4.90
CA LYS A 23 -12.79 12.52 -5.65
C LYS A 23 -14.20 12.95 -5.25
N TRP A 24 -14.40 13.58 -4.09
CA TRP A 24 -15.68 14.20 -3.73
C TRP A 24 -15.94 15.47 -4.53
N TYR A 25 -14.88 16.21 -4.85
CA TYR A 25 -14.98 17.51 -5.54
C TYR A 25 -14.70 17.42 -7.04
N THR A 26 -14.07 16.34 -7.52
CA THR A 26 -13.70 16.18 -8.93
C THR A 26 -14.72 15.32 -9.67
N PRO A 27 -15.35 15.85 -10.75
CA PRO A 27 -16.29 15.08 -11.55
C PRO A 27 -15.65 13.79 -12.11
N PRO A 28 -16.36 12.64 -12.07
CA PRO A 28 -15.85 11.37 -12.61
C PRO A 28 -15.44 11.45 -14.09
N GLN A 29 -16.05 12.36 -14.85
CA GLN A 29 -15.74 12.60 -16.26
C GLN A 29 -14.31 13.09 -16.48
N VAL A 30 -13.71 13.75 -15.48
CA VAL A 30 -12.36 14.32 -15.57
C VAL A 30 -11.29 13.27 -15.27
N TRP A 31 -11.52 12.40 -14.28
CA TRP A 31 -10.48 11.51 -13.79
C TRP A 31 -10.78 10.02 -14.02
N LEU A 32 -12.03 9.59 -13.91
CA LEU A 32 -12.42 8.18 -13.98
C LEU A 32 -12.68 7.76 -15.43
N VAL A 33 -13.54 8.49 -16.16
CA VAL A 33 -13.93 8.12 -17.53
C VAL A 33 -12.74 7.99 -18.49
N PRO A 34 -11.76 8.92 -18.53
CA PRO A 34 -10.62 8.79 -19.43
C PRO A 34 -9.76 7.55 -19.12
N ARG A 35 -9.60 7.24 -17.83
CA ARG A 35 -8.83 6.07 -17.36
C ARG A 35 -9.54 4.77 -17.68
N VAL A 36 -10.84 4.70 -17.41
CA VAL A 36 -11.66 3.54 -17.72
C VAL A 36 -11.68 3.30 -19.24
N ASN A 37 -11.94 4.33 -20.04
CA ASN A 37 -11.96 4.22 -21.51
C ASN A 37 -10.63 3.71 -22.06
N ALA A 38 -9.50 4.20 -21.53
CA ALA A 38 -8.17 3.73 -21.93
C ALA A 38 -7.90 2.27 -21.54
N ALA A 39 -8.42 1.83 -20.39
CA ALA A 39 -8.21 0.48 -19.86
C ALA A 39 -9.18 -0.57 -20.41
N LEU A 40 -10.37 -0.17 -20.87
CA LEU A 40 -11.41 -1.06 -21.39
C LEU A 40 -10.94 -2.10 -22.42
N PRO A 41 -10.02 -1.79 -23.36
CA PRO A 41 -9.58 -2.77 -24.36
C PRO A 41 -8.71 -3.89 -23.79
N THR A 42 -8.05 -3.66 -22.65
CA THR A 42 -7.00 -4.55 -22.10
C THR A 42 -7.37 -5.15 -20.75
N THR A 43 -8.38 -4.61 -20.06
CA THR A 43 -8.79 -5.09 -18.74
C THR A 43 -9.71 -6.32 -18.81
N PRO A 44 -9.45 -7.38 -18.01
CA PRO A 44 -10.35 -8.53 -17.90
C PRO A 44 -11.70 -8.18 -17.24
N LEU A 45 -11.83 -7.00 -16.62
CA LEU A 45 -13.03 -6.55 -15.92
C LEU A 45 -13.93 -5.64 -16.79
N ALA A 46 -13.64 -5.52 -18.09
CA ALA A 46 -14.38 -4.67 -19.02
C ALA A 46 -15.92 -4.88 -19.00
N PRO A 47 -16.45 -6.12 -18.89
CA PRO A 47 -17.90 -6.35 -18.80
C PRO A 47 -18.51 -5.72 -17.54
N ILE A 48 -17.84 -5.86 -16.39
CA ILE A 48 -18.31 -5.32 -15.11
C ILE A 48 -18.30 -3.79 -15.14
N ILE A 49 -17.26 -3.21 -15.71
CA ILE A 49 -17.12 -1.77 -15.87
C ILE A 49 -18.30 -1.22 -16.70
N ARG A 50 -18.58 -1.81 -17.86
CA ARG A 50 -19.67 -1.42 -18.77
C ARG A 50 -21.04 -1.53 -18.13
N GLN A 51 -21.28 -2.60 -17.37
CA GLN A 51 -22.59 -2.89 -16.81
C GLN A 51 -22.87 -2.20 -15.48
N PHE A 52 -21.86 -1.99 -14.62
CA PHE A 52 -22.07 -1.53 -13.25
C PHE A 52 -21.36 -0.21 -12.91
N ILE A 53 -20.27 0.15 -13.60
CA ILE A 53 -19.52 1.38 -13.27
C ILE A 53 -20.02 2.57 -14.10
N TYR A 54 -20.17 2.43 -15.42
CA TYR A 54 -20.62 3.55 -16.26
C TYR A 54 -22.03 4.08 -15.91
N PRO A 55 -23.04 3.23 -15.67
CA PRO A 55 -24.37 3.71 -15.32
C PRO A 55 -24.42 4.44 -13.96
N HIS A 56 -23.42 4.22 -13.11
CA HIS A 56 -23.39 4.69 -11.73
C HIS A 56 -22.11 5.48 -11.40
N LEU A 57 -21.51 6.16 -12.38
CA LEU A 57 -20.20 6.82 -12.24
C LEU A 57 -20.09 7.75 -11.03
N GLN A 58 -21.08 8.61 -10.79
CA GLN A 58 -21.07 9.51 -9.63
C GLN A 58 -21.08 8.74 -8.32
N VAL A 59 -21.99 7.78 -8.17
CA VAL A 59 -22.12 6.97 -6.94
C VAL A 59 -20.86 6.14 -6.72
N PHE A 60 -20.33 5.52 -7.77
CA PHE A 60 -19.10 4.75 -7.72
C PHE A 60 -17.90 5.62 -7.32
N SER A 61 -17.75 6.81 -7.94
CA SER A 61 -16.69 7.77 -7.61
C SER A 61 -16.77 8.24 -6.16
N LEU A 62 -17.96 8.58 -5.67
CA LEU A 62 -18.17 9.02 -4.29
C LEU A 62 -17.91 7.88 -3.30
N THR A 63 -18.39 6.67 -3.59
CA THR A 63 -18.15 5.49 -2.76
C THR A 63 -16.66 5.22 -2.65
N LEU A 64 -15.96 5.21 -3.80
CA LEU A 64 -14.54 4.97 -3.86
C LEU A 64 -13.76 6.08 -3.14
N GLY A 65 -14.12 7.35 -3.33
CA GLY A 65 -13.52 8.48 -2.62
C GLY A 65 -13.72 8.39 -1.10
N THR A 66 -14.90 7.97 -0.66
CA THR A 66 -15.22 7.79 0.76
C THR A 66 -14.42 6.66 1.39
N VAL A 67 -14.32 5.51 0.72
CA VAL A 67 -13.53 4.37 1.21
C VAL A 67 -12.05 4.75 1.31
N GLU A 68 -11.50 5.45 0.33
CA GLU A 68 -10.12 5.93 0.36
C GLU A 68 -9.88 6.96 1.47
N ALA A 69 -10.81 7.91 1.64
CA ALA A 69 -10.70 8.92 2.69
C ALA A 69 -10.73 8.29 4.08
N VAL A 70 -11.69 7.39 4.34
CA VAL A 70 -11.83 6.70 5.62
C VAL A 70 -10.62 5.82 5.90
N ALA A 71 -10.20 4.99 4.95
CA ALA A 71 -9.05 4.11 5.14
C ALA A 71 -7.73 4.89 5.27
N GLY A 72 -7.57 5.99 4.53
CA GLY A 72 -6.44 6.92 4.67
C GLY A 72 -6.41 7.59 6.05
N ALA A 73 -7.55 8.07 6.55
CA ALA A 73 -7.65 8.64 7.90
C ALA A 73 -7.33 7.61 8.98
N MET A 74 -7.83 6.37 8.85
CA MET A 74 -7.50 5.25 9.73
C MET A 74 -6.00 4.93 9.71
N MET A 75 -5.36 4.98 8.53
CA MET A 75 -3.91 4.85 8.37
C MET A 75 -3.16 5.92 9.17
N LEU A 76 -3.56 7.18 9.08
CA LEU A 76 -2.93 8.30 9.79
C LEU A 76 -3.12 8.19 11.31
N ALA A 77 -4.35 7.96 11.75
CA ALA A 77 -4.73 7.87 13.17
C ALA A 77 -4.18 6.62 13.88
N ASN A 78 -3.60 5.66 13.13
CA ASN A 78 -3.16 4.35 13.64
C ASN A 78 -4.29 3.47 14.20
N VAL A 79 -5.55 3.82 13.93
CA VAL A 79 -6.72 3.08 14.40
C VAL A 79 -7.15 2.11 13.31
N GLY A 80 -7.27 0.81 13.64
CA GLY A 80 -7.70 -0.19 12.65
C GLY A 80 -6.74 -0.35 11.46
N ARG A 81 -5.45 -0.04 11.64
CA ARG A 81 -4.42 -0.06 10.60
C ARG A 81 -4.40 -1.33 9.77
N ARG A 82 -4.66 -2.48 10.39
CA ARG A 82 -4.71 -3.76 9.68
C ARG A 82 -5.84 -3.81 8.64
N ILE A 83 -7.02 -3.32 9.01
CA ILE A 83 -8.21 -3.30 8.16
C ILE A 83 -8.00 -2.28 7.04
N ALA A 84 -7.55 -1.07 7.40
CA ALA A 84 -7.26 -0.02 6.43
C ALA A 84 -6.19 -0.46 5.41
N GLY A 85 -5.11 -1.11 5.85
CA GLY A 85 -4.09 -1.67 4.93
C GLY A 85 -4.67 -2.72 3.97
N TRP A 86 -5.57 -3.60 4.43
CA TRP A 86 -6.24 -4.55 3.53
C TRP A 86 -7.16 -3.87 2.52
N VAL A 87 -7.97 -2.90 2.97
CA VAL A 87 -8.87 -2.14 2.10
C VAL A 87 -8.08 -1.39 1.03
N LEU A 88 -7.02 -0.68 1.40
CA LEU A 88 -6.19 0.08 0.47
C LEU A 88 -5.38 -0.84 -0.47
N PHE A 89 -4.91 -2.00 0.01
CA PHE A 89 -4.31 -3.02 -0.84
C PHE A 89 -5.29 -3.52 -1.89
N THR A 90 -6.50 -3.92 -1.48
CA THR A 90 -7.55 -4.39 -2.39
C THR A 90 -7.93 -3.32 -3.40
N LEU A 91 -8.08 -2.06 -2.97
CA LEU A 91 -8.31 -0.95 -3.90
C LEU A 91 -7.17 -0.83 -4.91
N ASN A 92 -5.91 -0.78 -4.49
CA ASN A 92 -4.78 -0.69 -5.43
C ASN A 92 -4.75 -1.87 -6.42
N VAL A 93 -5.06 -3.10 -5.98
CA VAL A 93 -5.16 -4.27 -6.85
C VAL A 93 -6.30 -4.10 -7.85
N ILE A 94 -7.49 -3.67 -7.41
CA ILE A 94 -8.61 -3.38 -8.31
C ILE A 94 -8.19 -2.32 -9.32
N PHE A 95 -7.60 -1.20 -8.88
CA PHE A 95 -7.09 -0.15 -9.77
C PHE A 95 -6.08 -0.69 -10.80
N LEU A 96 -5.17 -1.57 -10.36
CA LEU A 96 -4.19 -2.23 -11.23
C LEU A 96 -4.88 -3.07 -12.32
N LEU A 97 -5.96 -3.77 -11.96
CA LEU A 97 -6.71 -4.65 -12.86
C LEU A 97 -7.71 -3.88 -13.74
N THR A 98 -8.35 -2.82 -13.26
CA THR A 98 -9.46 -2.13 -13.93
C THR A 98 -9.05 -0.90 -14.73
N LEU A 99 -8.03 -0.16 -14.28
CA LEU A 99 -7.80 1.21 -14.74
C LEU A 99 -6.52 1.39 -15.54
N GLY A 100 -5.87 0.29 -15.97
CA GLY A 100 -4.85 0.24 -17.02
C GLY A 100 -3.99 1.49 -17.11
N PHE A 101 -2.82 1.47 -16.46
CA PHE A 101 -1.99 2.66 -16.34
C PHE A 101 -1.62 3.25 -17.70
N LYS A 102 -2.03 4.50 -17.91
CA LYS A 102 -1.66 5.25 -19.11
C LYS A 102 -0.15 5.48 -19.18
N GLU A 103 0.50 5.62 -18.01
CA GLU A 103 1.92 5.93 -17.90
C GLU A 103 2.62 4.90 -16.97
N PRO A 104 3.83 4.40 -17.33
CA PRO A 104 4.52 3.36 -16.57
C PRO A 104 4.80 3.71 -15.10
N HIS A 105 4.90 5.00 -14.79
CA HIS A 105 5.13 5.45 -13.42
C HIS A 105 3.88 5.35 -12.55
N ASP A 106 2.68 5.43 -13.12
CA ASP A 106 1.44 5.22 -12.35
C ASP A 106 1.32 3.74 -11.93
N LEU A 107 1.79 2.81 -12.78
CA LEU A 107 1.87 1.38 -12.46
C LEU A 107 2.85 1.16 -11.29
N GLY A 108 4.03 1.76 -11.37
CA GLY A 108 5.03 1.69 -10.31
C GLY A 108 4.51 2.24 -8.98
N LEU A 109 3.82 3.39 -9.01
CA LEU A 109 3.25 4.03 -7.83
C LEU A 109 2.13 3.18 -7.20
N ASN A 110 1.19 2.67 -7.98
CA ASN A 110 0.11 1.81 -7.45
C ASN A 110 0.65 0.46 -6.95
N LEU A 111 1.65 -0.13 -7.60
CA LEU A 111 2.29 -1.35 -7.11
C LEU A 111 3.06 -1.10 -5.81
N PHE A 112 3.79 0.01 -5.73
CA PHE A 112 4.49 0.43 -4.52
C PHE A 112 3.51 0.66 -3.37
N MET A 113 2.42 1.40 -3.60
CA MET A 113 1.37 1.59 -2.59
C MET A 113 0.68 0.29 -2.22
N ALA A 114 0.41 -0.63 -3.16
CA ALA A 114 -0.15 -1.94 -2.86
C ALA A 114 0.75 -2.73 -1.91
N LEU A 115 2.04 -2.83 -2.23
CA LEU A 115 3.00 -3.55 -1.39
C LEU A 115 3.15 -2.90 0.00
N THR A 116 3.14 -1.57 0.06
CA THR A 116 3.24 -0.82 1.32
C THR A 116 2.00 -1.03 2.18
N ASN A 117 0.80 -1.02 1.58
CA ASN A 117 -0.45 -1.31 2.27
C ASN A 117 -0.55 -2.78 2.73
N LEU A 118 -0.08 -3.73 1.92
CA LEU A 118 0.03 -5.13 2.31
C LEU A 118 0.99 -5.31 3.50
N MET A 119 2.12 -4.61 3.49
CA MET A 119 3.06 -4.58 4.60
C MET A 119 2.38 -4.05 5.87
N PHE A 120 1.61 -2.96 5.81
CA PHE A 120 0.88 -2.46 6.98
C PHE A 120 -0.27 -3.37 7.42
N ALA A 121 -0.86 -4.14 6.51
CA ALA A 121 -1.90 -5.14 6.79
C ALA A 121 -1.35 -6.43 7.44
N ARG A 122 -0.09 -6.78 7.16
CA ARG A 122 0.54 -8.02 7.64
C ARG A 122 1.47 -7.80 8.82
N ILE A 123 2.19 -6.68 8.84
CA ILE A 123 3.23 -6.41 9.82
C ILE A 123 2.66 -5.54 10.94
N ASP A 124 2.68 -6.10 12.14
CA ASP A 124 2.50 -5.35 13.37
C ASP A 124 3.86 -4.76 13.80
N PRO A 125 4.07 -3.43 13.73
CA PRO A 125 5.32 -2.77 14.09
C PRO A 125 5.57 -2.85 15.61
N ALA A 126 4.56 -3.25 16.41
CA ALA A 126 4.77 -3.65 17.81
C ALA A 126 5.47 -5.01 17.93
N ARG A 127 5.33 -5.88 16.92
CA ARG A 127 5.97 -7.21 16.86
C ARG A 127 7.28 -7.22 16.08
N VAL A 128 7.57 -6.18 15.29
CA VAL A 128 8.91 -5.92 14.75
C VAL A 128 9.77 -5.31 15.85
N GLN A 129 10.00 -6.09 16.90
CA GLN A 129 11.17 -5.87 17.73
C GLN A 129 12.36 -6.21 16.83
N TYR A 130 13.14 -5.21 16.47
CA TYR A 130 14.53 -5.47 16.12
C TYR A 130 15.11 -6.15 17.36
N ARG A 131 15.16 -7.49 17.37
CA ARG A 131 16.12 -8.18 18.20
C ARG A 131 17.45 -7.65 17.71
N ALA A 132 17.96 -6.60 18.36
CA ALA A 132 19.37 -6.33 18.38
C ALA A 132 19.97 -7.68 18.71
N ARG A 133 20.60 -8.32 17.72
CA ARG A 133 21.39 -9.52 17.97
C ARG A 133 22.32 -9.06 19.10
N PRO A 134 22.25 -9.63 20.32
CA PRO A 134 23.14 -9.19 21.36
C PRO A 134 24.53 -9.32 20.76
N ALA A 135 25.29 -8.22 20.77
CA ALA A 135 26.70 -8.21 20.48
C ALA A 135 27.44 -8.92 21.64
N SER A 136 27.02 -10.12 22.00
CA SER A 136 27.92 -11.14 22.51
C SER A 136 28.64 -11.62 21.25
N PHE A 137 29.74 -10.98 20.84
CA PHE A 137 31.04 -11.30 21.42
C PHE A 137 31.06 -12.81 21.67
N ALA A 138 31.50 -13.56 20.67
CA ALA A 138 31.88 -14.95 20.83
C ALA A 138 33.39 -15.00 21.10
N PRO A 139 33.88 -14.71 22.32
CA PRO A 139 35.29 -14.93 22.64
C PRO A 139 35.65 -16.42 22.58
N GLY A 140 34.65 -17.30 22.52
CA GLY A 140 34.83 -18.75 22.50
C GLY A 140 35.37 -19.36 21.20
N ARG A 141 35.46 -18.62 20.07
CA ARG A 141 36.13 -19.12 18.86
C ARG A 141 37.62 -18.72 18.81
N ALA A 142 37.98 -17.53 19.29
CA ALA A 142 39.38 -17.12 19.37
C ALA A 142 40.16 -17.96 20.41
N ALA A 143 39.54 -18.26 21.56
CA ALA A 143 40.15 -19.09 22.60
C ALA A 143 40.33 -20.58 22.19
N ARG A 144 39.54 -21.08 21.24
CA ARG A 144 39.69 -22.45 20.70
C ARG A 144 40.80 -22.58 19.68
N LEU A 145 41.18 -21.49 19.00
CA LEU A 145 42.30 -21.48 18.06
C LEU A 145 43.64 -21.36 18.79
N GLN A 146 43.74 -20.50 19.82
CA GLN A 146 44.97 -20.39 20.62
C GLN A 146 45.33 -21.67 21.41
N ARG A 147 44.34 -22.49 21.84
CA ARG A 147 44.62 -23.80 22.45
C ARG A 147 45.06 -24.87 21.45
N ARG A 148 44.85 -24.68 20.15
CA ARG A 148 45.31 -25.58 19.09
C ARG A 148 46.71 -25.23 18.59
N GLU A 149 47.12 -23.96 18.68
CA GLU A 149 48.44 -23.52 18.22
C GLU A 149 49.52 -23.57 19.31
N GLY A 150 49.16 -23.74 20.59
CA GLY A 150 50.10 -23.86 21.71
C GLY A 150 50.42 -25.30 22.18
N ARG A 151 50.17 -26.32 21.36
CA ARG A 151 50.58 -27.72 21.62
C ARG A 151 51.18 -28.36 20.38
N LEU A 152 52.38 -27.91 19.99
CA LEU A 152 53.43 -28.68 19.35
C LEU A 152 54.78 -28.09 19.79
#